data_AF-A0A392P8S2-F1
#
_entry.id   AF-A0A392P8S2-F1
#
_cell.length_a   1.000
_cell.length_b   1.000
_cell.length_c   1.000
_cell.angle_alpha   90.00
_cell.angle_beta   90.00
_cell.angle_gamma   90.00
#
_symmetry.space_group_name_H-M   'P 1'
#
loop_
_entity.id
_entity.type
_entity.pdbx_description
1 polymer ?
#
loop_
_entity_poly.entity_id
_entity_poly.type
_entity_poly.pdbx_seq_one_letter_code
_entity_poly.pdbx_strand_id
1 'polypeptide(L)'
;GFRKIDADHWEFANENFIRGQKHLLKNIRRRKHPHGADQQKALPQKDNRGDEQSQEATNHSLWKEVENLKSDRNSLTQELVKHKQRLESSESKLLLLSDRLEGMEKHQQQMLSFLVMVVQCPGFLAQLLHPKENNWRLADAGNVLYQD
;
A
#
# COMPACT_ATOMS: atom_id res chain seq x y z
N GLY A 1 -20.07 22.57 -22.26
CA GLY A 1 -18.77 22.84 -22.94
C GLY A 1 -17.70 22.04 -22.23
N PHE A 2 -16.53 21.89 -22.83
CA PHE A 2 -15.41 21.19 -22.19
C PHE A 2 -14.90 21.99 -20.98
N ARG A 3 -14.66 21.31 -19.86
CA ARG A 3 -14.14 21.89 -18.60
C ARG A 3 -12.77 21.29 -18.33
N LYS A 4 -11.85 22.11 -17.80
CA LYS A 4 -10.51 21.66 -17.40
C LYS A 4 -10.63 20.73 -16.19
N ILE A 5 -9.98 19.57 -16.24
CA ILE A 5 -10.02 18.56 -15.16
C ILE A 5 -8.79 18.72 -14.26
N ASP A 6 -7.64 18.95 -14.87
CA ASP A 6 -6.35 19.06 -14.21
C ASP A 6 -5.71 20.42 -14.51
N ALA A 7 -5.09 21.04 -13.51
CA ALA A 7 -4.42 22.32 -13.67
C ALA A 7 -3.08 22.20 -14.44
N ASP A 8 -2.38 21.07 -14.29
CA ASP A 8 -1.02 20.87 -14.80
C ASP A 8 -0.99 20.08 -16.12
N HIS A 9 -2.08 19.37 -16.43
CA HIS A 9 -2.23 18.61 -17.68
C HIS A 9 -3.26 19.27 -18.61
N TRP A 10 -3.06 19.11 -19.93
CA TRP A 10 -4.00 19.60 -20.95
C TRP A 10 -5.20 18.66 -21.12
N GLU A 11 -5.85 18.36 -20.00
CA GLU A 11 -6.96 17.42 -19.92
C GLU A 11 -8.30 18.13 -19.70
N PHE A 12 -9.27 17.79 -20.55
CA PHE A 12 -10.58 18.42 -20.58
C PHE A 12 -11.70 17.37 -20.67
N ALA A 13 -12.75 17.51 -19.87
CA ALA A 13 -13.92 16.65 -19.89
C ALA A 13 -15.17 17.38 -20.37
N ASN A 14 -16.08 16.62 -20.97
CA ASN A 14 -17.46 17.01 -21.21
C ASN A 14 -18.34 15.79 -20.97
N GLU A 15 -19.36 15.94 -20.13
CA GLU A 15 -20.31 14.88 -19.78
C GLU A 15 -20.98 14.23 -21.02
N ASN A 16 -21.05 14.96 -22.13
CA ASN A 16 -21.61 14.47 -23.39
C ASN A 16 -20.55 13.94 -24.39
N PHE A 17 -19.27 13.87 -24.00
CA PHE A 17 -18.16 13.39 -24.83
C PHE A 17 -17.50 12.16 -24.22
N ILE A 18 -18.19 11.02 -24.33
CA ILE A 18 -17.74 9.72 -23.80
C ILE A 18 -17.39 8.80 -24.97
N ARG A 19 -16.21 8.17 -24.91
CA ARG A 19 -15.73 7.27 -25.97
C ARG A 19 -16.74 6.14 -26.20
N GLY A 20 -17.17 5.96 -27.45
CA GLY A 20 -18.15 4.94 -27.84
C GLY A 20 -19.62 5.38 -27.78
N GLN A 21 -19.96 6.45 -27.05
CA GLN A 21 -21.33 6.93 -26.92
C GLN A 21 -21.64 8.08 -27.90
N LYS A 22 -21.70 7.75 -29.20
CA LYS A 22 -21.95 8.74 -30.27
C LYS A 22 -23.27 9.50 -30.11
N HIS A 23 -24.28 8.89 -29.46
CA HIS A 23 -25.58 9.50 -29.27
C HIS A 23 -25.56 10.72 -28.34
N LEU A 24 -24.57 10.85 -27.44
CA LEU A 24 -24.42 12.02 -26.57
C LEU A 24 -23.87 13.24 -27.31
N LEU A 25 -23.15 13.03 -28.42
CA LEU A 25 -22.56 14.10 -29.21
C LEU A 25 -23.62 15.10 -29.74
N LYS A 26 -24.89 14.68 -29.88
CA LYS A 26 -26.00 15.55 -30.29
C LYS A 26 -26.28 16.71 -29.32
N ASN A 27 -25.87 16.56 -28.06
CA ASN A 27 -26.01 17.57 -27.02
C ASN A 27 -24.84 18.57 -27.03
N ILE A 28 -23.75 18.27 -27.76
CA ILE A 28 -22.61 19.18 -27.91
C ILE A 28 -22.87 20.11 -29.09
N ARG A 29 -23.18 21.37 -28.79
CA ARG A 29 -23.40 22.40 -29.81
C ARG A 29 -22.32 23.48 -29.70
N ARG A 30 -21.83 23.97 -30.85
CA ARG A 30 -21.03 25.19 -30.89
C ARG A 30 -21.90 26.36 -30.44
N ARG A 31 -21.39 27.21 -29.56
CA ARG A 31 -22.04 28.48 -29.26
C ARG A 31 -22.05 29.30 -30.55
N LYS A 32 -23.23 29.66 -31.06
CA LYS A 32 -23.33 30.64 -32.15
C LYS A 32 -23.01 32.01 -31.56
N HIS A 33 -22.03 32.70 -32.13
CA HIS A 33 -21.86 34.13 -31.88
C HIS A 33 -23.10 34.88 -32.40
N PRO A 34 -23.64 35.89 -31.69
CA PRO A 34 -24.84 36.61 -32.10
C PRO A 34 -24.64 37.58 -33.27
N HIS A 35 -23.59 37.42 -34.09
CA HIS A 35 -23.42 38.22 -35.31
C HIS A 35 -23.69 37.39 -36.56
N GLY A 36 -24.80 37.73 -37.23
CA GLY A 36 -25.14 37.24 -38.57
C GLY A 36 -26.44 36.46 -38.61
N ALA A 37 -27.55 37.15 -38.80
CA ALA A 37 -28.73 36.57 -39.42
C ALA A 37 -28.35 36.16 -40.86
N ASP A 38 -28.50 34.89 -41.23
CA ASP A 38 -29.36 34.51 -42.36
C ASP A 38 -29.47 33.00 -42.62
N GLN A 39 -30.68 32.63 -43.02
CA GLN A 39 -31.10 31.53 -43.89
C GLN A 39 -31.04 30.04 -43.46
N GLN A 40 -32.27 29.49 -43.35
CA GLN A 40 -32.79 28.24 -43.96
C GLN A 40 -32.16 26.90 -43.52
N LYS A 41 -32.90 25.85 -43.15
CA LYS A 41 -34.00 25.19 -43.86
C LYS A 41 -34.76 24.24 -42.92
N ALA A 42 -36.06 24.08 -43.16
CA ALA A 42 -36.94 23.20 -42.41
C ALA A 42 -37.02 21.78 -43.01
N LEU A 43 -37.19 20.79 -42.11
CA LEU A 43 -37.82 19.45 -42.28
C LEU A 43 -37.05 18.36 -43.08
N PRO A 44 -37.31 17.04 -42.85
CA PRO A 44 -38.47 16.45 -42.18
C PRO A 44 -38.21 15.50 -41.00
N GLN A 45 -39.25 15.43 -40.17
CA GLN A 45 -39.63 14.34 -39.27
C GLN A 45 -39.50 12.98 -40.01
N LYS A 46 -38.68 12.06 -39.48
CA LYS A 46 -38.59 10.69 -39.98
C LYS A 46 -38.71 9.69 -38.83
N ASP A 47 -39.86 9.04 -38.84
CA ASP A 47 -40.17 7.66 -38.46
C ASP A 47 -39.71 7.12 -37.09
N ASN A 48 -40.73 7.08 -36.23
CA ASN A 48 -40.81 6.40 -34.95
C ASN A 48 -41.08 4.89 -35.14
N ARG A 49 -40.14 4.13 -35.73
CA ARG A 49 -40.28 2.66 -35.91
C ARG A 49 -38.97 1.86 -35.79
N GLY A 50 -38.15 2.12 -34.77
CA GLY A 50 -36.95 1.31 -34.52
C GLY A 50 -36.38 1.35 -33.09
N ASP A 51 -37.16 1.84 -32.12
CA ASP A 51 -36.62 2.21 -30.80
C ASP A 51 -36.28 0.99 -29.91
N GLU A 52 -36.88 -0.17 -30.16
CA GLU A 52 -36.69 -1.37 -29.33
C GLU A 52 -35.30 -2.01 -29.52
N GLN A 53 -34.80 -2.13 -30.75
CA GLN A 53 -33.46 -2.69 -31.01
C GLN A 53 -32.31 -1.78 -30.55
N SER A 54 -32.52 -0.46 -30.60
CA SER A 54 -31.52 0.51 -30.12
C SER A 54 -31.45 0.54 -28.59
N GLN A 55 -32.58 0.37 -27.90
CA GLN A 55 -32.61 0.28 -26.44
C GLN A 55 -31.99 -1.03 -25.92
N GLU A 56 -32.25 -2.15 -26.57
CA GLU A 56 -31.76 -3.46 -26.12
C GLU A 56 -30.23 -3.56 -26.18
N ALA A 57 -29.62 -3.01 -27.24
CA ALA A 57 -28.16 -2.90 -27.36
C ALA A 57 -27.55 -2.00 -26.27
N THR A 58 -28.21 -0.90 -25.91
CA THR A 58 -27.75 -0.04 -24.80
C THR A 58 -27.90 -0.71 -23.44
N ASN A 59 -29.00 -1.44 -23.20
CA ASN A 59 -29.19 -2.21 -21.97
C ASN A 59 -28.12 -3.30 -21.83
N HIS A 60 -27.83 -4.04 -22.91
CA HIS A 60 -26.79 -5.06 -22.88
C HIS A 60 -25.39 -4.46 -22.61
N SER A 61 -25.09 -3.28 -23.15
CA SER A 61 -23.86 -2.55 -22.84
C SER A 61 -23.77 -2.16 -21.37
N LEU A 62 -24.87 -1.67 -20.77
CA LEU A 62 -24.93 -1.33 -19.35
C LEU A 62 -24.77 -2.56 -18.45
N TRP A 63 -25.39 -3.68 -18.80
CA TRP A 63 -25.21 -4.95 -18.08
C TRP A 63 -23.75 -5.41 -18.07
N LYS A 64 -23.06 -5.30 -19.20
CA LYS A 64 -21.62 -5.60 -19.28
C LYS A 64 -20.79 -4.67 -18.40
N GLU A 65 -21.11 -3.37 -18.36
CA GLU A 65 -20.44 -2.41 -17.50
C GLU A 65 -20.65 -2.72 -16.02
N VAL A 66 -21.88 -3.08 -15.62
CA VAL A 66 -22.17 -3.53 -14.25
C VAL A 66 -21.35 -4.76 -13.86
N GLU A 67 -21.21 -5.73 -14.76
CA GLU A 67 -20.44 -6.94 -14.48
C GLU A 67 -18.92 -6.68 -14.40
N ASN A 68 -18.42 -5.79 -15.26
CA ASN A 68 -17.04 -5.29 -15.17
C ASN A 68 -16.81 -4.57 -13.83
N LEU A 69 -17.71 -3.66 -13.44
CA LEU A 69 -17.60 -2.92 -12.17
C LEU A 69 -17.66 -3.85 -10.95
N LYS A 70 -18.46 -4.91 -10.98
CA LYS A 70 -18.45 -5.93 -9.92
C LYS A 70 -17.10 -6.65 -9.86
N SER A 71 -16.52 -6.99 -11.00
CA SER A 71 -15.21 -7.63 -11.09
C SER A 71 -14.11 -6.71 -10.55
N ASP A 72 -14.13 -5.44 -10.95
CA ASP A 72 -13.19 -4.41 -10.47
C ASP A 72 -13.32 -4.19 -8.97
N ARG A 73 -14.56 -4.07 -8.46
CA ARG A 73 -14.82 -3.97 -7.02
C ARG A 73 -14.23 -5.16 -6.26
N ASN A 74 -14.40 -6.38 -6.78
CA ASN A 74 -13.85 -7.57 -6.16
C ASN A 74 -12.32 -7.56 -6.18
N SER A 75 -11.70 -7.15 -7.29
CA SER A 75 -10.25 -6.97 -7.41
C SER A 75 -9.71 -5.96 -6.39
N LEU A 76 -10.32 -4.77 -6.31
CA LEU A 76 -9.96 -3.74 -5.35
C LEU A 76 -10.13 -4.21 -3.90
N THR A 77 -11.17 -4.98 -3.61
CA THR A 77 -11.38 -5.56 -2.29
C THR A 77 -10.26 -6.54 -1.93
N GLN A 78 -9.82 -7.38 -2.87
CA GLN A 78 -8.70 -8.30 -2.66
C GLN A 78 -7.38 -7.56 -2.44
N GLU A 79 -7.12 -6.51 -3.22
CA GLU A 79 -5.95 -5.65 -3.03
C GLU A 79 -5.97 -5.00 -1.64
N LEU A 80 -7.10 -4.44 -1.23
CA LEU A 80 -7.27 -3.83 0.09
C LEU A 80 -6.97 -4.82 1.22
N VAL A 81 -7.49 -6.05 1.13
CA VAL A 81 -7.17 -7.12 2.11
C VAL A 81 -5.67 -7.42 2.11
N LYS A 82 -5.05 -7.56 0.94
CA LYS A 82 -3.61 -7.78 0.82
C LYS A 82 -2.79 -6.64 1.41
N HIS A 83 -3.24 -5.39 1.26
CA HIS A 83 -2.60 -4.22 1.85
C HIS A 83 -2.73 -4.21 3.38
N LYS A 84 -3.91 -4.53 3.92
CA LYS A 84 -4.12 -4.67 5.37
C LYS A 84 -3.20 -5.74 5.97
N GLN A 85 -3.10 -6.90 5.33
CA GLN A 85 -2.20 -7.97 5.78
C GLN A 85 -0.73 -7.52 5.82
N ARG A 86 -0.29 -6.74 4.82
CA ARG A 86 1.08 -6.19 4.79
C ARG A 86 1.31 -5.18 5.90
N LEU A 87 0.32 -4.34 6.20
CA LEU A 87 0.39 -3.38 7.29
C LEU A 87 0.57 -4.10 8.63
N GLU A 88 -0.31 -5.05 8.95
CA GLU A 88 -0.26 -5.83 10.19
C GLU A 88 1.07 -6.60 10.34
N SER A 89 1.55 -7.18 9.23
CA SER A 89 2.85 -7.87 9.20
C SER A 89 4.02 -6.90 9.43
N SER A 90 3.91 -5.67 8.93
CA SER A 90 4.92 -4.63 9.13
C SER A 90 4.93 -4.13 10.58
N GLU A 91 3.76 -3.88 11.15
CA GLU A 91 3.59 -3.48 12.55
C GLU A 91 4.17 -4.55 13.50
N SER A 92 3.88 -5.82 13.24
CA SER A 92 4.45 -6.95 14.00
C SER A 92 5.98 -6.97 13.96
N LYS A 93 6.57 -6.69 12.79
CA LYS A 93 8.04 -6.60 12.64
C LYS A 93 8.62 -5.39 13.39
N LEU A 94 7.94 -4.25 13.35
CA LEU A 94 8.36 -3.07 14.09
C LEU A 94 8.36 -3.33 15.59
N LEU A 95 7.32 -3.97 16.12
CA LEU A 95 7.27 -4.36 17.53
C LEU A 95 8.46 -5.25 17.93
N LEU A 96 8.77 -6.27 17.13
CA LEU A 96 9.92 -7.15 17.37
C LEU A 96 11.26 -6.40 17.34
N LEU A 97 11.42 -5.47 16.39
CA LEU A 97 12.63 -4.66 16.29
C LEU A 97 12.79 -3.73 17.49
N SER A 98 11.69 -3.12 17.94
CA SER A 98 11.69 -2.26 19.13
C SER A 98 12.13 -3.03 20.39
N ASP A 99 11.56 -4.21 20.64
CA ASP A 99 11.94 -5.07 21.77
C ASP A 99 13.43 -5.46 21.71
N ARG A 100 13.91 -5.86 20.52
CA ARG A 100 15.31 -6.20 20.32
C ARG A 100 16.24 -5.01 20.54
N LEU A 101 15.87 -3.82 20.06
CA LEU A 101 16.64 -2.60 20.26
C LEU A 101 16.71 -2.22 21.74
N GLU A 102 15.60 -2.35 22.47
CA GLU A 102 15.57 -2.11 23.92
C GLU A 102 16.51 -3.08 24.66
N GLY A 103 16.50 -4.36 24.31
CA GLY A 103 17.42 -5.35 24.86
C GLY A 103 18.88 -5.02 24.56
N MET A 104 19.18 -4.61 23.32
CA MET A 104 20.52 -4.19 22.91
C MET A 104 20.99 -2.94 23.67
N GLU A 105 20.10 -1.96 23.86
CA GLU A 105 20.41 -0.74 24.62
C GLU A 105 20.75 -1.06 26.07
N LYS A 106 19.93 -1.89 26.74
CA LYS A 106 20.21 -2.35 28.12
C LYS A 106 21.56 -3.06 28.21
N HIS A 107 21.87 -3.95 27.26
CA HIS A 107 23.15 -4.65 27.23
C HIS A 107 24.33 -3.68 27.04
N GLN A 108 24.20 -2.70 26.15
CA GLN A 108 25.23 -1.67 25.94
C GLN A 108 25.42 -0.80 27.19
N GLN A 109 24.36 -0.43 27.89
CA GLN A 109 24.46 0.31 29.16
C GLN A 109 25.20 -0.50 30.24
N GLN A 110 24.93 -1.80 30.34
CA GLN A 110 25.67 -2.70 31.24
C GLN A 110 27.15 -2.80 30.88
N MET A 111 27.47 -2.98 29.60
CA MET A 111 28.85 -2.99 29.09
C MET A 111 29.56 -1.68 29.39
N LEU A 112 28.90 -0.54 29.19
CA LEU A 112 29.48 0.77 29.49
C LEU A 112 29.72 0.94 30.99
N SER A 113 28.78 0.53 31.84
CA SER A 113 28.94 0.54 33.30
C SER A 113 30.15 -0.32 33.73
N PHE A 114 30.30 -1.50 33.14
CA PHE A 114 31.46 -2.37 33.37
C PHE A 114 32.77 -1.69 32.97
N LEU A 115 32.82 -1.06 31.79
CA LEU A 115 34.01 -0.33 31.34
C LEU A 115 34.35 0.83 32.28
N VAL A 116 33.35 1.57 32.75
CA VAL A 116 33.54 2.64 33.74
C VAL A 116 34.12 2.08 35.04
N MET A 117 33.57 0.97 35.56
CA MET A 117 34.13 0.29 36.75
C MET A 117 35.58 -0.13 36.54
N VAL A 118 35.90 -0.72 35.39
CA VAL A 118 37.26 -1.16 35.06
C VAL A 118 38.25 0.00 35.03
N VAL A 119 37.87 1.13 34.43
CA VAL A 119 38.72 2.33 34.38
C VAL A 119 38.93 2.94 35.77
N GLN A 120 37.89 2.95 36.60
CA GLN A 120 37.99 3.46 37.98
C GLN A 120 38.77 2.50 38.91
N CYS A 121 38.73 1.20 38.64
CA CYS A 121 39.35 0.15 39.45
C CYS A 121 40.28 -0.74 38.60
N PRO A 122 41.47 -0.25 38.19
CA PRO A 122 42.38 -0.99 37.31
C PRO A 122 42.88 -2.33 37.90
N GLY A 123 42.90 -2.46 39.25
CA GLY A 123 43.24 -3.72 39.93
C GLY A 123 42.23 -4.86 39.70
N PHE A 124 40.99 -4.54 39.33
CA PHE A 124 39.96 -5.54 38.99
C PHE A 124 40.32 -6.31 37.70
N LEU A 125 40.87 -5.63 36.69
CA LEU A 125 41.35 -6.30 35.47
C LEU A 125 42.50 -7.25 35.76
N ALA A 126 43.41 -6.89 36.68
CA ALA A 126 44.47 -7.79 37.09
C ALA A 126 43.89 -9.08 37.71
N GLN A 127 42.85 -8.97 38.55
CA GLN A 127 42.18 -10.14 39.13
C GLN A 127 41.39 -10.96 38.10
N LEU A 128 40.80 -10.33 37.08
CA LEU A 128 40.04 -11.00 36.03
C LEU A 128 40.94 -11.71 35.00
N LEU A 129 42.09 -11.11 34.66
CA LEU A 129 43.06 -11.65 33.71
C LEU A 129 44.01 -12.66 34.35
N HIS A 130 44.12 -12.72 35.67
CA HIS A 130 44.74 -13.83 36.36
C HIS A 130 43.77 -15.02 36.34
N PRO A 131 44.04 -16.10 35.59
CA PRO A 131 43.27 -17.32 35.74
C PRO A 131 43.41 -17.77 37.19
N LYS A 132 42.30 -17.90 37.91
CA LYS A 132 42.30 -18.53 39.24
C LYS A 132 42.74 -19.98 39.03
N GLU A 133 44.03 -20.27 39.19
CA GLU A 133 44.67 -21.58 38.93
C GLU A 133 44.09 -22.76 39.74
N ASN A 134 43.05 -22.58 40.56
CA ASN A 134 42.74 -23.52 41.65
C ASN A 134 41.37 -24.20 41.61
N ASN A 135 40.61 -24.23 40.50
CA ASN A 135 39.25 -24.82 40.56
C ASN A 135 38.91 -25.98 39.61
N TRP A 136 39.84 -26.47 38.79
CA TRP A 136 39.57 -27.64 37.92
C TRP A 136 40.38 -28.90 38.23
N ARG A 137 41.33 -28.86 39.17
CA ARG A 137 42.18 -30.02 39.52
C ARG A 137 41.75 -30.80 40.78
N LEU A 138 40.60 -30.48 41.37
CA LEU A 138 40.12 -31.12 42.60
C LEU A 138 38.70 -31.68 42.48
N ALA A 139 38.33 -32.21 41.32
CA ALA A 139 37.06 -32.93 41.13
C ALA A 139 37.24 -34.40 40.69
N ASP A 140 38.48 -34.88 40.51
CA ASP A 140 38.75 -36.23 40.00
C ASP A 140 39.80 -37.01 40.82
N ALA A 141 39.78 -36.85 42.14
CA ALA A 141 40.63 -37.62 43.05
C ALA A 141 39.81 -38.23 44.21
N GLY A 142 38.61 -38.71 43.91
CA GLY A 142 37.68 -39.17 44.94
C GLY A 142 36.70 -40.23 44.44
N ASN A 143 37.16 -41.22 43.68
CA ASN A 143 36.55 -42.55 43.60
C ASN A 143 37.40 -43.42 42.69
N VAL A 144 38.22 -44.29 43.26
CA VAL A 144 38.46 -45.70 42.86
C VAL A 144 39.67 -46.17 43.69
N LEU A 145 39.40 -46.72 44.87
CA LEU A 145 40.12 -47.74 45.63
C LEU A 145 39.12 -48.11 46.75
N TYR A 146 38.53 -49.30 46.81
CA TYR A 146 39.15 -50.62 46.97
C TYR A 146 38.34 -51.76 46.32
N GLN A 147 39.08 -52.79 45.87
CA GLN A 147 38.69 -54.20 45.68
C GLN A 147 38.10 -54.79 47.00
N ASP A 148 37.33 -55.88 47.05
CA ASP A 148 37.43 -57.22 46.44
C ASP A 148 36.04 -57.86 46.24
#